data_AF-A0A7S1P0G6-F1
#
_entry.id   AF-A0A7S1P0G6-F1
#
_cell.length_a   1.000
_cell.length_b   1.000
_cell.length_c   1.000
_cell.angle_alpha   90.00
_cell.angle_beta   90.00
_cell.angle_gamma   90.00
#
_symmetry.space_group_name_H-M   'P 1'
#
loop_
_entity.id
_entity.type
_entity.pdbx_description
1 polymer ?
#
loop_
_entity_poly.entity_id
_entity_poly.type
_entity_poly.pdbx_seq_one_letter_code
_entity_poly.pdbx_strand_id
1 'polypeptide(L)'
;MWRRRLDGDANQHGPAASSIPHDRFFSEFHGHKISDLEHLYAALKNQVAPTQPHRFIWLAGDSSLDNKAWLNETVPAANGYEHVLSPPLCRPDVAFHLNSIIAHEADPTPTSPTRTICINTAVEESTLAARNGSYIFPHDTFIRDNVGPNDVLVVSVGGNDIALNPSAATMANASLLIGSESPEDIDMALGHFVGMFRDDTRHYVMKLIEKARPALVLVCMIYFPDQRRTPSWANSALAALDYDTHPEKLQAAIRQVYELGTRAVRIEGTKVVPLALFDVLDGTDSSLYVDRVEPSSKGGEMMARTIWEAAKANA
;
A
#
# COMPACT_ATOMS: atom_id res chain seq x y z
N MET A 1 47.94 52.00 -8.89
CA MET A 1 48.43 50.61 -9.04
C MET A 1 48.33 49.98 -7.65
N TRP A 2 47.39 49.12 -7.30
CA TRP A 2 47.12 47.80 -7.87
C TRP A 2 45.68 47.38 -7.52
N ARG A 3 44.86 47.06 -8.54
CA ARG A 3 43.65 46.25 -8.37
C ARG A 3 44.11 44.80 -8.17
N ARG A 4 43.73 44.14 -7.07
CA ARG A 4 43.73 42.68 -6.99
C ARG A 4 42.30 42.18 -7.14
N ARG A 5 42.11 41.36 -8.18
CA ARG A 5 40.96 40.49 -8.39
C ARG A 5 40.83 39.57 -7.18
N LEU A 6 39.61 39.45 -6.68
CA LEU A 6 39.16 38.30 -5.92
C LEU A 6 38.12 37.60 -6.81
N ASP A 7 38.64 36.86 -7.78
CA ASP A 7 37.93 35.76 -8.41
C ASP A 7 38.57 34.49 -7.83
N GLY A 8 37.79 33.62 -7.18
CA GLY A 8 38.31 32.37 -6.64
C GLY A 8 37.34 31.67 -5.70
N ASP A 9 36.73 30.62 -6.24
CA ASP A 9 36.12 29.48 -5.55
C ASP A 9 34.65 29.61 -5.10
N ALA A 10 33.78 29.82 -6.10
CA ALA A 10 32.44 29.24 -6.08
C ALA A 10 32.60 27.71 -6.18
N ASN A 11 32.60 27.08 -5.01
CA ASN A 11 32.80 25.65 -4.85
C ASN A 11 31.69 24.88 -5.57
N GLN A 12 32.15 23.87 -6.30
CA GLN A 12 31.42 22.98 -7.19
C GLN A 12 30.20 22.36 -6.50
N HIS A 13 29.00 22.81 -6.86
CA HIS A 13 27.81 21.98 -6.71
C HIS A 13 27.82 20.98 -7.86
N GLY A 14 27.91 19.68 -7.54
CA GLY A 14 27.53 18.63 -8.47
C GLY A 14 26.14 18.92 -9.06
N PRO A 15 25.79 18.35 -10.22
CA PRO A 15 24.50 18.62 -10.86
C PRO A 15 23.40 18.44 -9.82
N ALA A 16 22.66 19.52 -9.53
CA ALA A 16 21.52 19.47 -8.63
C ALA A 16 20.63 18.32 -9.08
N ALA A 17 20.46 17.30 -8.23
CA ALA A 17 19.53 16.22 -8.52
C ALA A 17 18.19 16.87 -8.89
N SER A 18 17.70 16.58 -10.09
CA SER A 18 16.56 17.30 -10.66
C SER A 18 15.30 16.98 -9.87
N SER A 19 14.93 17.83 -8.92
CA SER A 19 13.76 17.64 -8.06
C SER A 19 12.49 17.28 -8.86
N ILE A 20 11.69 16.36 -8.35
CA ILE A 20 10.41 15.96 -8.93
C ILE A 20 9.37 17.01 -8.54
N PRO A 21 8.64 17.64 -9.50
CA PRO A 21 7.57 18.55 -9.16
C PRO A 21 6.45 17.84 -8.38
N HIS A 22 6.05 18.37 -7.21
CA HIS A 22 4.99 17.81 -6.35
C HIS A 22 3.72 17.51 -7.14
N ASP A 23 3.23 18.50 -7.88
CA ASP A 23 1.97 18.37 -8.63
C ASP A 23 2.07 17.29 -9.70
N ARG A 24 3.26 17.08 -10.30
CA ARG A 24 3.49 15.98 -11.23
C ARG A 24 3.47 14.64 -10.51
N PHE A 25 4.13 14.55 -9.36
CA PHE A 25 4.25 13.31 -8.59
C PHE A 25 2.90 12.76 -8.13
N PHE A 26 1.98 13.65 -7.75
CA PHE A 26 0.61 13.30 -7.31
C PHE A 26 -0.46 13.64 -8.38
N SER A 27 -0.09 13.76 -9.66
CA SER A 27 -1.04 14.09 -10.74
C SER A 27 -1.85 12.90 -11.26
N GLU A 28 -1.38 11.68 -11.04
CA GLU A 28 -1.97 10.49 -11.62
C GLU A 28 -2.88 9.78 -10.63
N PHE A 29 -4.07 9.46 -11.10
CA PHE A 29 -5.06 8.70 -10.35
C PHE A 29 -4.62 7.24 -10.16
N HIS A 30 -4.00 6.61 -11.15
CA HIS A 30 -3.58 5.20 -11.09
C HIS A 30 -2.14 5.01 -10.62
N GLY A 31 -1.81 5.57 -9.45
CA GLY A 31 -0.47 5.49 -8.86
C GLY A 31 0.55 6.47 -9.50
N HIS A 32 1.80 6.43 -9.05
CA HIS A 32 2.84 7.37 -9.51
C HIS A 32 3.44 7.00 -10.86
N LYS A 33 3.88 7.98 -11.65
CA LYS A 33 4.64 7.73 -12.88
C LYS A 33 5.89 6.89 -12.60
N ILE A 34 6.13 5.86 -13.42
CA ILE A 34 7.32 5.00 -13.28
C ILE A 34 8.62 5.80 -13.32
N SER A 35 8.73 6.79 -14.22
CA SER A 35 9.91 7.65 -14.31
C SER A 35 10.16 8.46 -13.02
N ASP A 36 9.08 8.82 -12.31
CA ASP A 36 9.18 9.55 -11.05
C ASP A 36 9.54 8.62 -9.89
N LEU A 37 9.04 7.37 -9.90
CA LEU A 37 9.45 6.33 -8.95
C LEU A 37 10.93 5.95 -9.12
N GLU A 38 11.42 5.82 -10.36
CA GLU A 38 12.82 5.58 -10.67
C GLU A 38 13.71 6.70 -10.13
N HIS A 39 13.33 7.96 -10.37
CA HIS A 39 14.03 9.12 -9.82
C HIS A 39 14.03 9.09 -8.29
N LEU A 40 12.84 8.91 -7.69
CA LEU A 40 12.66 8.92 -6.24
C LEU A 40 13.49 7.83 -5.57
N TYR A 41 13.42 6.60 -6.04
CA TYR A 41 14.19 5.48 -5.48
C TYR A 41 15.68 5.73 -5.58
N ALA A 42 16.18 6.18 -6.75
CA ALA A 42 17.59 6.51 -6.90
C ALA A 42 18.04 7.62 -5.95
N ALA A 43 17.23 8.68 -5.79
CA ALA A 43 17.52 9.78 -4.89
C ALA A 43 17.52 9.34 -3.42
N LEU A 44 16.50 8.60 -2.96
CA LEU A 44 16.42 8.08 -1.59
C LEU A 44 17.57 7.13 -1.27
N LYS A 45 17.93 6.23 -2.20
CA LYS A 45 19.06 5.32 -2.06
C LYS A 45 20.39 6.05 -1.94
N ASN A 46 20.59 7.12 -2.72
CA ASN A 46 21.79 7.95 -2.64
C ASN A 46 21.90 8.79 -1.36
N GLN A 47 20.79 8.98 -0.62
CA GLN A 47 20.82 9.60 0.70
C GLN A 47 21.29 8.65 1.80
N VAL A 48 21.37 7.34 1.53
CA VAL A 48 21.92 6.35 2.46
C VAL A 48 23.44 6.27 2.27
N ALA A 49 24.22 6.37 3.34
CA ALA A 49 25.66 6.17 3.23
C ALA A 49 25.95 4.73 2.77
N PRO A 50 26.98 4.47 1.93
CA PRO A 50 27.25 3.12 1.40
C PRO A 50 27.45 2.03 2.47
N THR A 51 27.88 2.42 3.67
CA THR A 51 28.10 1.54 4.81
C THR A 51 26.93 1.48 5.78
N GLN A 52 25.89 2.29 5.59
CA GLN A 52 24.72 2.33 6.44
C GLN A 52 23.71 1.25 6.00
N PRO A 53 23.30 0.35 6.90
CA PRO A 53 22.20 -0.57 6.64
C PRO A 53 20.93 0.20 6.29
N HIS A 54 20.22 -0.25 5.26
CA HIS A 54 18.93 0.32 4.88
C HIS A 54 17.92 -0.77 4.55
N ARG A 55 16.65 -0.36 4.59
CA ARG A 55 15.47 -1.17 4.34
C ARG A 55 14.45 -0.31 3.61
N PHE A 56 13.90 -0.82 2.52
CA PHE A 56 12.72 -0.24 1.91
C PHE A 56 11.46 -0.99 2.36
N ILE A 57 10.39 -0.26 2.58
CA ILE A 57 9.03 -0.80 2.69
C ILE A 57 8.33 -0.47 1.37
N TRP A 58 7.96 -1.50 0.62
CA TRP A 58 7.28 -1.38 -0.65
C TRP A 58 5.77 -1.58 -0.46
N LEU A 59 4.95 -0.59 -0.82
CA LEU A 59 3.50 -0.76 -0.82
C LEU A 59 3.04 -1.22 -2.21
N ALA A 60 2.55 -2.46 -2.30
CA ALA A 60 1.93 -3.02 -3.49
C ALA A 60 0.43 -3.20 -3.23
N GLY A 61 -0.42 -2.59 -4.05
CA GLY A 61 -1.84 -2.72 -3.78
C GLY A 61 -2.76 -2.00 -4.75
N ASP A 62 -3.99 -1.89 -4.29
CA ASP A 62 -5.08 -1.15 -4.92
C ASP A 62 -5.35 0.18 -4.19
N SER A 63 -6.60 0.66 -4.24
CA SER A 63 -7.01 1.90 -3.60
C SER A 63 -6.78 1.92 -2.10
N SER A 64 -6.78 0.77 -1.42
CA SER A 64 -6.49 0.74 0.02
C SER A 64 -5.11 1.33 0.41
N LEU A 65 -4.14 1.35 -0.50
CA LEU A 65 -2.77 1.84 -0.25
C LEU A 65 -2.28 2.92 -1.22
N ASP A 66 -3.09 3.35 -2.19
CA ASP A 66 -2.65 4.24 -3.27
C ASP A 66 -2.23 5.66 -2.81
N ASN A 67 -1.81 6.50 -3.78
CA ASN A 67 -1.26 7.83 -3.52
C ASN A 67 -2.30 8.91 -3.18
N LYS A 68 -3.59 8.55 -3.17
CA LYS A 68 -4.72 9.41 -2.83
C LYS A 68 -4.67 10.76 -3.54
N ALA A 69 -4.42 10.74 -4.85
CA ALA A 69 -4.26 11.95 -5.67
C ALA A 69 -5.41 12.98 -5.52
N TRP A 70 -6.61 12.51 -5.13
CA TRP A 70 -7.81 13.34 -4.90
C TRP A 70 -7.86 14.04 -3.54
N LEU A 71 -7.01 13.70 -2.57
CA LEU A 71 -6.92 14.46 -1.32
C LEU A 71 -6.36 15.84 -1.64
N ASN A 72 -7.08 16.90 -1.29
CA ASN A 72 -6.63 18.27 -1.58
C ASN A 72 -5.59 18.79 -0.58
N GLU A 73 -5.50 18.17 0.59
CA GLU A 73 -4.53 18.52 1.62
C GLU A 73 -3.09 18.24 1.14
N THR A 74 -2.16 19.09 1.57
CA THR A 74 -0.73 18.86 1.42
C THR A 74 -0.04 19.10 2.76
N VAL A 75 0.97 18.29 3.03
CA VAL A 75 1.74 18.28 4.27
C VAL A 75 3.23 18.30 3.95
N PRO A 76 4.11 18.84 4.81
CA PRO A 76 5.55 18.79 4.58
C PRO A 76 6.04 17.36 4.37
N ALA A 77 6.83 17.13 3.33
CA ALA A 77 7.44 15.83 3.06
C ALA A 77 8.38 15.40 4.19
N ALA A 78 8.59 14.09 4.33
CA ALA A 78 9.42 13.52 5.39
C ALA A 78 10.23 12.31 4.92
N ASN A 79 11.21 11.92 5.75
CA ASN A 79 12.04 10.72 5.58
C ASN A 79 12.88 10.68 4.28
N GLY A 80 13.31 11.85 3.81
CA GLY A 80 14.13 12.02 2.61
C GLY A 80 13.36 12.52 1.40
N TYR A 81 12.02 12.44 1.41
CA TYR A 81 11.18 12.99 0.33
C TYR A 81 11.31 14.53 0.23
N GLU A 82 11.59 15.21 1.33
CA GLU A 82 11.83 16.66 1.42
C GLU A 82 13.03 17.14 0.59
N HIS A 83 13.92 16.23 0.21
CA HIS A 83 15.07 16.52 -0.66
C HIS A 83 14.84 16.15 -2.12
N VAL A 84 13.71 15.52 -2.44
CA VAL A 84 13.40 15.00 -3.78
C VAL A 84 12.24 15.77 -4.40
N LEU A 85 11.21 16.09 -3.62
CA LEU A 85 10.00 16.78 -4.09
C LEU A 85 10.17 18.31 -4.10
N SER A 86 9.54 18.97 -5.08
CA SER A 86 9.54 20.43 -5.22
C SER A 86 8.14 20.98 -5.57
N PRO A 87 7.50 21.79 -4.70
CA PRO A 87 7.89 22.02 -3.30
C PRO A 87 7.94 20.71 -2.48
N PRO A 88 8.63 20.70 -1.32
CA PRO A 88 8.80 19.50 -0.49
C PRO A 88 7.52 19.20 0.30
N LEU A 89 6.46 18.85 -0.43
CA LEU A 89 5.13 18.53 0.09
C LEU A 89 4.76 17.10 -0.31
N CYS A 90 3.88 16.47 0.47
CA CYS A 90 3.25 15.18 0.17
C CYS A 90 1.73 15.28 0.33
N ARG A 91 1.01 14.30 -0.24
CA ARG A 91 -0.36 13.98 0.17
C ARG A 91 -0.33 13.15 1.45
N PRO A 92 -1.27 13.33 2.39
CA PRO A 92 -1.29 12.55 3.64
C PRO A 92 -1.91 11.15 3.41
N ASP A 93 -1.32 10.39 2.50
CA ASP A 93 -1.63 8.99 2.22
C ASP A 93 -0.94 8.04 3.23
N VAL A 94 -1.15 6.73 3.07
CA VAL A 94 -0.54 5.71 3.96
C VAL A 94 0.99 5.78 3.92
N ALA A 95 1.60 6.03 2.76
CA ALA A 95 3.05 6.06 2.61
C ALA A 95 3.68 7.30 3.26
N PHE A 96 3.03 8.46 3.16
CA PHE A 96 3.41 9.66 3.89
C PHE A 96 3.38 9.40 5.40
N HIS A 97 2.27 8.88 5.92
CA HIS A 97 2.14 8.64 7.36
C HIS A 97 3.17 7.62 7.85
N LEU A 98 3.43 6.57 7.07
CA LEU A 98 4.46 5.58 7.40
C LEU A 98 5.85 6.20 7.43
N ASN A 99 6.21 7.00 6.44
CA ASN A 99 7.49 7.73 6.42
C ASN A 99 7.60 8.73 7.57
N SER A 100 6.52 9.46 7.90
CA SER A 100 6.48 10.39 9.02
C SER A 100 6.71 9.66 10.35
N ILE A 101 5.99 8.56 10.61
CA ILE A 101 6.14 7.75 11.81
C ILE A 101 7.59 7.23 11.93
N ILE A 102 8.14 6.66 10.85
CA ILE A 102 9.51 6.15 10.84
C ILE A 102 10.52 7.26 11.15
N ALA A 103 10.37 8.44 10.54
CA ALA A 103 11.27 9.57 10.76
C ALA A 103 11.22 10.10 12.21
N HIS A 104 10.06 10.02 12.88
CA HIS A 104 9.92 10.44 14.28
C HIS A 104 10.39 9.36 15.28
N GLU A 105 10.18 8.08 14.97
CA GLU A 105 10.54 6.97 15.86
C GLU A 105 11.98 6.47 15.72
N ALA A 106 12.66 6.78 14.61
CA ALA A 106 14.07 6.48 14.45
C ALA A 106 14.87 7.26 15.52
N ASP A 107 15.20 6.57 16.62
CA ASP A 107 15.99 7.09 17.73
C ASP A 107 17.27 7.78 17.17
N PRO A 108 17.53 9.06 17.49
CA PRO A 108 18.70 9.79 16.99
C PRO A 108 20.04 9.29 17.56
N THR A 109 20.09 8.09 18.16
CA THR A 109 21.31 7.58 18.77
C THR A 109 22.36 7.19 17.70
N PRO A 110 23.65 7.53 17.89
CA PRO A 110 24.67 7.45 16.84
C PRO A 110 25.12 6.02 16.47
N THR A 111 24.59 4.98 17.14
CA THR A 111 24.87 3.58 16.82
C THR A 111 23.95 3.12 15.68
N SER A 112 24.16 3.75 14.51
CA SER A 112 23.56 3.55 13.19
C SER A 112 22.34 2.61 13.13
N PRO A 113 21.12 3.07 13.51
CA PRO A 113 19.90 2.34 13.19
C PRO A 113 19.76 2.17 11.67
N THR A 114 19.24 1.02 11.25
CA THR A 114 18.89 0.74 9.85
C THR A 114 17.97 1.83 9.32
N ARG A 115 18.38 2.55 8.28
CA ARG A 115 17.52 3.58 7.66
C ARG A 115 16.37 2.89 6.95
N THR A 116 15.14 3.16 7.40
CA THR A 116 13.93 2.57 6.80
C THR A 116 13.16 3.64 6.04
N ILE A 117 12.75 3.34 4.80
CA ILE A 117 12.02 4.29 3.95
C ILE A 117 10.87 3.57 3.25
N CYS A 118 9.69 4.17 3.22
CA CYS A 118 8.53 3.64 2.49
C CYS A 118 8.44 4.24 1.09
N ILE A 119 8.15 3.41 0.07
CA ILE A 119 7.83 3.83 -1.29
C ILE A 119 6.47 3.26 -1.67
N ASN A 120 5.57 4.15 -2.11
CA ASN A 120 4.26 3.76 -2.61
C ASN A 120 4.32 3.34 -4.07
N THR A 121 3.90 2.11 -4.36
CA THR A 121 3.81 1.56 -5.72
C THR A 121 2.42 0.95 -5.98
N ALA A 122 1.45 1.22 -5.10
CA ALA A 122 0.07 0.78 -5.28
C ALA A 122 -0.59 1.51 -6.47
N VAL A 123 -1.53 0.84 -7.11
CA VAL A 123 -2.20 1.29 -8.32
C VAL A 123 -3.71 1.30 -8.08
N GLU A 124 -4.31 2.47 -8.09
CA GLU A 124 -5.75 2.70 -7.91
C GLU A 124 -6.60 1.85 -8.87
N GLU A 125 -7.80 1.45 -8.41
CA GLU A 125 -8.80 0.67 -9.17
C GLU A 125 -8.32 -0.69 -9.73
N SER A 126 -7.13 -1.13 -9.33
CA SER A 126 -6.54 -2.34 -9.88
C SER A 126 -7.06 -3.61 -9.17
N THR A 127 -7.06 -4.74 -9.88
CA THR A 127 -7.56 -6.03 -9.38
C THR A 127 -6.47 -7.11 -9.41
N LEU A 128 -6.65 -8.20 -8.66
CA LEU A 128 -5.86 -9.43 -8.79
C LEU A 128 -6.04 -10.03 -10.18
N ALA A 129 -7.27 -10.04 -10.71
CA ALA A 129 -7.57 -10.54 -12.04
C ALA A 129 -6.76 -9.81 -13.15
N ALA A 130 -6.60 -8.48 -13.03
CA ALA A 130 -5.79 -7.69 -13.96
C ALA A 130 -4.30 -8.03 -13.90
N ARG A 131 -3.85 -8.72 -12.84
CA ARG A 131 -2.47 -9.17 -12.62
C ARG A 131 -2.35 -10.68 -12.75
N ASN A 132 -3.31 -11.37 -13.37
CA ASN A 132 -3.28 -12.83 -13.48
C ASN A 132 -2.33 -13.31 -14.60
N GLY A 133 -1.85 -14.54 -14.49
CA GLY A 133 -0.94 -15.14 -15.47
C GLY A 133 0.46 -14.52 -15.43
N SER A 134 1.05 -14.27 -16.61
CA SER A 134 2.39 -13.68 -16.76
C SER A 134 2.42 -12.15 -16.71
N TYR A 135 1.26 -11.50 -16.73
CA TYR A 135 1.18 -10.04 -16.72
C TYR A 135 1.19 -9.51 -15.28
N ILE A 136 1.94 -8.42 -15.08
CA ILE A 136 1.96 -7.57 -13.88
C ILE A 136 2.13 -6.12 -14.35
N PHE A 137 1.71 -5.15 -13.55
CA PHE A 137 1.81 -3.74 -13.95
C PHE A 137 3.28 -3.25 -13.99
N PRO A 138 3.54 -2.11 -14.65
CA PRO A 138 4.85 -1.46 -14.58
C PRO A 138 5.32 -1.19 -13.14
N HIS A 139 4.41 -0.83 -12.23
CA HIS A 139 4.70 -0.63 -10.80
C HIS A 139 5.12 -1.92 -10.11
N ASP A 140 4.42 -3.02 -10.39
CA ASP A 140 4.77 -4.35 -9.89
C ASP A 140 6.15 -4.79 -10.41
N THR A 141 6.44 -4.51 -11.69
CA THR A 141 7.75 -4.76 -12.28
C THR A 141 8.83 -3.93 -11.60
N PHE A 142 8.54 -2.67 -11.29
CA PHE A 142 9.46 -1.79 -10.57
C PHE A 142 9.81 -2.34 -9.19
N ILE A 143 8.83 -2.85 -8.42
CA ILE A 143 9.11 -3.55 -7.14
C ILE A 143 9.98 -4.77 -7.39
N ARG A 144 9.60 -5.65 -8.33
CA ARG A 144 10.32 -6.90 -8.62
C ARG A 144 11.79 -6.67 -8.94
N ASP A 145 12.07 -5.58 -9.62
CA ASP A 145 13.41 -5.27 -10.10
C ASP A 145 14.28 -4.56 -9.03
N ASN A 146 13.68 -4.07 -7.93
CA ASN A 146 14.37 -3.26 -6.92
C ASN A 146 14.25 -3.75 -5.48
N VAL A 147 13.33 -4.68 -5.18
CA VAL A 147 13.18 -5.27 -3.84
C VAL A 147 14.43 -6.05 -3.45
N GLY A 148 14.90 -5.87 -2.22
CA GLY A 148 16.11 -6.48 -1.68
C GLY A 148 15.85 -7.41 -0.48
N PRO A 149 16.87 -8.17 -0.06
CA PRO A 149 16.74 -9.17 1.01
C PRO A 149 16.46 -8.59 2.41
N ASN A 150 16.68 -7.29 2.62
CA ASN A 150 16.41 -6.62 3.88
C ASN A 150 15.05 -5.90 3.91
N ASP A 151 14.36 -5.87 2.77
CA ASP A 151 13.16 -5.08 2.57
C ASP A 151 11.91 -5.75 3.14
N VAL A 152 10.86 -4.96 3.26
CA VAL A 152 9.51 -5.40 3.58
C VAL A 152 8.61 -5.12 2.38
N LEU A 153 7.84 -6.11 1.97
CA LEU A 153 6.80 -5.94 0.96
C LEU A 153 5.42 -5.98 1.63
N VAL A 154 4.63 -4.92 1.48
CA VAL A 154 3.25 -4.84 1.99
C VAL A 154 2.31 -5.00 0.81
N VAL A 155 1.39 -5.98 0.89
CA VAL A 155 0.47 -6.31 -0.18
C VAL A 155 -0.97 -6.15 0.29
N SER A 156 -1.75 -5.30 -0.38
CA SER A 156 -3.20 -5.12 -0.15
C SER A 156 -3.94 -5.09 -1.49
N VAL A 157 -4.58 -6.21 -1.84
CA VAL A 157 -5.24 -6.42 -3.14
C VAL A 157 -6.49 -7.29 -2.95
N GLY A 158 -7.39 -7.27 -3.93
CA GLY A 158 -8.56 -8.14 -3.97
C GLY A 158 -9.87 -7.45 -3.61
N GLY A 159 -9.84 -6.25 -3.02
CA GLY A 159 -11.05 -5.48 -2.71
C GLY A 159 -11.83 -5.13 -3.98
N ASN A 160 -11.11 -4.66 -5.00
CA ASN A 160 -11.71 -4.30 -6.30
C ASN A 160 -12.22 -5.51 -7.10
N ASP A 161 -11.66 -6.70 -6.90
CA ASP A 161 -12.17 -7.95 -7.50
C ASP A 161 -13.56 -8.33 -6.96
N ILE A 162 -14.00 -7.72 -5.86
CA ILE A 162 -15.33 -7.88 -5.27
C ILE A 162 -16.21 -6.67 -5.59
N ALA A 163 -15.73 -5.45 -5.35
CA ALA A 163 -16.57 -4.26 -5.35
C ALA A 163 -16.63 -3.52 -6.69
N LEU A 164 -15.49 -3.40 -7.38
CA LEU A 164 -15.36 -2.52 -8.53
C LEU A 164 -15.52 -3.25 -9.87
N ASN A 165 -14.82 -4.37 -10.03
CA ASN A 165 -14.84 -5.15 -11.26
C ASN A 165 -14.94 -6.65 -10.97
N PRO A 166 -16.07 -7.10 -10.38
CA PRO A 166 -16.25 -8.49 -10.04
C PRO A 166 -16.40 -9.37 -11.27
N SER A 167 -15.69 -10.50 -11.28
CA SER A 167 -15.92 -11.55 -12.27
C SER A 167 -17.34 -12.12 -12.14
N ALA A 168 -17.84 -12.79 -13.18
CA ALA A 168 -19.12 -13.50 -13.11
C ALA A 168 -19.14 -14.55 -11.98
N ALA A 169 -18.00 -15.22 -11.75
CA ALA A 169 -17.84 -16.15 -10.63
C ALA A 169 -17.90 -15.42 -9.28
N THR A 170 -17.25 -14.25 -9.16
CA THR A 170 -17.31 -13.45 -7.94
C THR A 170 -18.73 -12.99 -7.63
N MET A 171 -19.47 -12.49 -8.63
CA MET A 171 -20.87 -12.08 -8.44
C MET A 171 -21.76 -13.25 -8.03
N ALA A 172 -21.59 -14.42 -8.66
CA ALA A 172 -22.36 -15.62 -8.33
C ALA A 172 -22.09 -16.10 -6.89
N ASN A 173 -20.82 -16.19 -6.50
CA ASN A 173 -20.44 -16.60 -5.15
C ASN A 173 -20.81 -15.57 -4.08
N ALA A 174 -20.70 -14.27 -4.36
CA ALA A 174 -21.19 -13.23 -3.46
C ALA A 174 -22.70 -13.35 -3.23
N SER A 175 -23.47 -13.53 -4.31
CA SER A 175 -24.93 -13.70 -4.24
C SER A 175 -25.30 -14.94 -3.43
N LEU A 176 -24.57 -16.04 -3.62
CA LEU A 176 -24.78 -17.28 -2.87
C LEU A 176 -24.46 -17.11 -1.39
N LEU A 177 -23.35 -16.42 -1.07
CA LEU A 177 -22.92 -16.15 0.30
C LEU A 177 -23.94 -15.33 1.10
N ILE A 178 -24.62 -14.39 0.44
CA ILE A 178 -25.57 -13.49 1.08
C ILE A 178 -26.99 -14.07 1.11
N GLY A 179 -27.35 -14.81 0.06
CA GLY A 179 -28.71 -15.31 -0.14
C GLY A 179 -28.98 -16.70 0.41
N SER A 180 -27.95 -17.49 0.72
CA SER A 180 -28.12 -18.87 1.20
C SER A 180 -27.98 -18.99 2.72
N GLU A 181 -28.85 -19.80 3.31
CA GLU A 181 -28.73 -20.29 4.70
C GLU A 181 -28.11 -21.70 4.74
N SER A 182 -27.90 -22.34 3.59
CA SER A 182 -27.31 -23.67 3.50
C SER A 182 -25.81 -23.61 3.80
N PRO A 183 -25.30 -24.36 4.80
CA PRO A 183 -23.88 -24.41 5.08
C PRO A 183 -23.04 -24.83 3.88
N GLU A 184 -23.53 -25.75 3.05
CA GLU A 184 -22.82 -26.26 1.87
C GLU A 184 -22.64 -25.18 0.80
N ASP A 185 -23.68 -24.36 0.58
CA ASP A 185 -23.64 -23.23 -0.35
C ASP A 185 -22.70 -22.12 0.15
N ILE A 186 -22.75 -21.84 1.46
CA ILE A 186 -21.86 -20.87 2.11
C ILE A 186 -20.41 -21.34 1.99
N ASP A 187 -20.13 -22.61 2.25
CA ASP A 187 -18.79 -23.19 2.14
C ASP A 187 -18.28 -23.13 0.69
N MET A 188 -19.13 -23.43 -0.29
CA MET A 188 -18.79 -23.31 -1.71
C MET A 188 -18.47 -21.85 -2.09
N ALA A 189 -19.33 -20.91 -1.66
CA ALA A 189 -19.14 -19.49 -1.91
C ALA A 189 -17.85 -18.96 -1.27
N LEU A 190 -17.60 -19.32 -0.01
CA LEU A 190 -16.36 -18.99 0.70
C LEU A 190 -15.14 -19.60 0.00
N GLY A 191 -15.26 -20.81 -0.55
CA GLY A 191 -14.19 -21.48 -1.29
C GLY A 191 -13.63 -20.64 -2.44
N HIS A 192 -14.49 -19.93 -3.18
CA HIS A 192 -14.07 -18.99 -4.23
C HIS A 192 -13.21 -17.86 -3.67
N PHE A 193 -13.70 -17.18 -2.62
CA PHE A 193 -12.98 -16.07 -2.01
C PHE A 193 -11.68 -16.52 -1.32
N VAL A 194 -11.69 -17.67 -0.66
CA VAL A 194 -10.50 -18.27 -0.06
C VAL A 194 -9.45 -18.57 -1.14
N GLY A 195 -9.85 -19.13 -2.28
CA GLY A 195 -8.94 -19.33 -3.42
C GLY A 195 -8.30 -18.03 -3.89
N MET A 196 -9.10 -16.97 -4.05
CA MET A 196 -8.61 -15.65 -4.47
C MET A 196 -7.62 -15.05 -3.47
N PHE A 197 -7.98 -14.95 -2.18
CA PHE A 197 -7.14 -14.31 -1.16
C PHE A 197 -5.98 -15.18 -0.66
N ARG A 198 -6.01 -16.50 -0.92
CA ARG A 198 -4.89 -17.40 -0.61
C ARG A 198 -4.00 -17.62 -1.81
N ASP A 199 -4.56 -18.22 -2.85
CA ASP A 199 -3.80 -18.78 -3.94
C ASP A 199 -3.45 -17.67 -4.93
N ASP A 200 -4.40 -16.84 -5.36
CA ASP A 200 -4.11 -15.77 -6.33
C ASP A 200 -3.20 -14.69 -5.72
N THR A 201 -3.46 -14.29 -4.47
CA THR A 201 -2.54 -13.40 -3.73
C THR A 201 -1.15 -14.00 -3.61
N ARG A 202 -1.01 -15.30 -3.27
CA ARG A 202 0.30 -15.98 -3.23
C ARG A 202 1.00 -15.94 -4.59
N HIS A 203 0.31 -16.26 -5.67
CA HIS A 203 0.88 -16.22 -7.02
C HIS A 203 1.31 -14.80 -7.41
N TYR A 204 0.53 -13.79 -7.04
CA TYR A 204 0.88 -12.39 -7.25
C TYR A 204 2.16 -12.02 -6.50
N VAL A 205 2.25 -12.29 -5.19
CA VAL A 205 3.46 -11.98 -4.41
C VAL A 205 4.67 -12.71 -4.97
N MET A 206 4.54 -13.99 -5.36
CA MET A 206 5.64 -14.76 -5.96
C MET A 206 6.20 -14.09 -7.22
N LYS A 207 5.37 -13.40 -8.01
CA LYS A 207 5.82 -12.62 -9.17
C LYS A 207 6.57 -11.36 -8.75
N LEU A 208 6.11 -10.66 -7.72
CA LEU A 208 6.80 -9.48 -7.19
C LEU A 208 8.18 -9.81 -6.62
N ILE A 209 8.40 -11.01 -6.11
CA ILE A 209 9.67 -11.39 -5.45
C ILE A 209 10.50 -12.38 -6.27
N GLU A 210 10.18 -12.53 -7.56
CA GLU A 210 10.78 -13.53 -8.46
C GLU A 210 12.31 -13.36 -8.57
N LYS A 211 12.79 -12.11 -8.59
CA LYS A 211 14.22 -11.80 -8.73
C LYS A 211 14.97 -11.73 -7.39
N ALA A 212 14.27 -11.36 -6.33
CA ALA A 212 14.84 -11.20 -5.00
C ALA A 212 13.75 -11.37 -3.93
N ARG A 213 14.10 -12.04 -2.83
CA ARG A 213 13.17 -12.31 -1.73
C ARG A 213 13.34 -11.28 -0.62
N PRO A 214 12.30 -10.51 -0.24
CA PRO A 214 12.35 -9.63 0.92
C PRO A 214 12.47 -10.43 2.22
N ALA A 215 12.91 -9.77 3.28
CA ALA A 215 12.95 -10.37 4.63
C ALA A 215 11.54 -10.72 5.12
N LEU A 216 10.57 -9.88 4.75
CA LEU A 216 9.20 -9.95 5.25
C LEU A 216 8.21 -9.56 4.15
N VAL A 217 7.10 -10.29 4.09
CA VAL A 217 5.89 -9.90 3.35
C VAL A 217 4.74 -9.73 4.35
N LEU A 218 4.11 -8.57 4.36
CA LEU A 218 2.84 -8.32 5.03
C LEU A 218 1.71 -8.51 4.01
N VAL A 219 0.78 -9.43 4.26
CA VAL A 219 -0.38 -9.64 3.38
C VAL A 219 -1.63 -9.15 4.10
N CYS A 220 -2.23 -8.09 3.56
CA CYS A 220 -3.37 -7.41 4.18
C CYS A 220 -4.69 -8.02 3.72
N MET A 221 -5.60 -8.27 4.66
CA MET A 221 -7.03 -8.33 4.37
C MET A 221 -7.62 -6.93 4.50
N ILE A 222 -8.55 -6.60 3.61
CA ILE A 222 -9.25 -5.32 3.57
C ILE A 222 -9.98 -5.03 4.89
N TYR A 223 -10.10 -3.75 5.21
CA TYR A 223 -10.90 -3.26 6.33
C TYR A 223 -12.40 -3.33 6.06
N PHE A 224 -13.22 -3.00 7.06
CA PHE A 224 -14.66 -2.87 6.87
C PHE A 224 -14.99 -1.51 6.26
N PRO A 225 -15.91 -1.43 5.28
CA PRO A 225 -16.45 -0.15 4.81
C PRO A 225 -17.14 0.62 5.94
N ASP A 226 -17.25 1.93 5.81
CA ASP A 226 -18.04 2.75 6.73
C ASP A 226 -19.51 2.30 6.71
N GLN A 227 -20.07 2.07 7.90
CA GLN A 227 -21.46 1.67 8.08
C GLN A 227 -22.40 2.85 7.84
N ARG A 228 -21.91 4.09 7.97
CA ARG A 228 -22.70 5.27 7.65
C ARG A 228 -22.92 5.36 6.14
N ARG A 229 -24.19 5.46 5.75
CA ARG A 229 -24.56 5.68 4.35
C ARG A 229 -24.24 7.12 3.93
N THR A 230 -23.12 7.30 3.26
CA THR A 230 -22.74 8.54 2.55
C THR A 230 -22.71 8.28 1.04
N PRO A 231 -22.74 9.32 0.19
CA PRO A 231 -22.42 9.16 -1.23
C PRO A 231 -21.07 8.45 -1.39
N SER A 232 -21.04 7.45 -2.26
CA SER A 232 -19.88 6.62 -2.54
C SER A 232 -20.08 5.92 -3.88
N TRP A 233 -18.99 5.73 -4.62
CA TRP A 233 -18.99 4.92 -5.83
C TRP A 233 -19.34 3.45 -5.54
N ALA A 234 -19.04 2.97 -4.33
CA ALA A 234 -19.26 1.58 -3.91
C ALA A 234 -20.70 1.30 -3.43
N ASN A 235 -21.58 2.31 -3.36
CA ASN A 235 -22.91 2.14 -2.78
C ASN A 235 -23.75 1.05 -3.45
N SER A 236 -23.68 0.92 -4.77
CA SER A 236 -24.40 -0.14 -5.49
C SER A 236 -23.91 -1.53 -5.10
N ALA A 237 -22.58 -1.71 -5.00
CA ALA A 237 -21.98 -2.97 -4.58
C ALA A 237 -22.33 -3.29 -3.12
N LEU A 238 -22.19 -2.32 -2.22
CA LEU A 238 -22.51 -2.49 -0.80
C LEU A 238 -23.99 -2.77 -0.54
N ALA A 239 -24.89 -2.14 -1.30
CA ALA A 239 -26.32 -2.43 -1.24
C ALA A 239 -26.64 -3.85 -1.74
N ALA A 240 -26.00 -4.30 -2.84
CA ALA A 240 -26.12 -5.68 -3.31
C ALA A 240 -25.58 -6.69 -2.29
N LEU A 241 -24.60 -6.29 -1.48
CA LEU A 241 -24.05 -7.10 -0.41
C LEU A 241 -24.85 -7.05 0.91
N ASP A 242 -26.03 -6.41 0.91
CA ASP A 242 -26.87 -6.17 2.10
C ASP A 242 -26.13 -5.45 3.24
N TYR A 243 -25.02 -4.78 2.94
CA TYR A 243 -24.17 -4.13 3.94
C TYR A 243 -24.86 -2.96 4.64
N ASP A 244 -25.76 -2.32 3.91
CA ASP A 244 -26.57 -1.20 4.31
C ASP A 244 -27.57 -1.54 5.43
N THR A 245 -27.98 -2.80 5.54
CA THR A 245 -28.98 -3.29 6.50
C THR A 245 -28.36 -4.24 7.52
N HIS A 246 -27.47 -5.13 7.07
CA HIS A 246 -26.86 -6.20 7.85
C HIS A 246 -25.33 -6.21 7.64
N PRO A 247 -24.61 -5.15 8.08
CA PRO A 247 -23.17 -5.04 7.86
C PRO A 247 -22.39 -6.22 8.45
N GLU A 248 -22.90 -6.84 9.51
CA GLU A 248 -22.31 -8.00 10.18
C GLU A 248 -22.11 -9.21 9.24
N LYS A 249 -22.93 -9.37 8.19
CA LYS A 249 -22.80 -10.48 7.23
C LYS A 249 -21.52 -10.35 6.42
N LEU A 250 -21.31 -9.19 5.79
CA LEU A 250 -20.09 -8.94 5.02
C LEU A 250 -18.86 -8.92 5.92
N GLN A 251 -18.96 -8.34 7.13
CA GLN A 251 -17.86 -8.37 8.09
C GLN A 251 -17.50 -9.80 8.52
N ALA A 252 -18.49 -10.66 8.76
CA ALA A 252 -18.26 -12.08 9.07
C ALA A 252 -17.60 -12.81 7.89
N ALA A 253 -18.03 -12.53 6.66
CA ALA A 253 -17.41 -13.06 5.46
C ALA A 253 -15.93 -12.63 5.34
N ILE A 254 -15.63 -11.34 5.50
CA ILE A 254 -14.26 -10.80 5.47
C ILE A 254 -13.38 -11.50 6.52
N ARG A 255 -13.87 -11.66 7.75
CA ARG A 255 -13.15 -12.37 8.83
C ARG A 255 -12.89 -13.82 8.46
N GLN A 256 -13.87 -14.54 7.91
CA GLN A 256 -13.68 -15.94 7.51
C GLN A 256 -12.70 -16.09 6.35
N VAL A 257 -12.76 -15.20 5.36
CA VAL A 257 -11.80 -15.20 4.26
C VAL A 257 -10.39 -14.84 4.73
N TYR A 258 -10.25 -13.98 5.75
CA TYR A 258 -8.95 -13.74 6.39
C TYR A 258 -8.42 -15.02 7.06
N GLU A 259 -9.24 -15.68 7.88
CA GLU A 259 -8.85 -16.86 8.63
C GLU A 259 -8.46 -18.04 7.72
N LEU A 260 -9.26 -18.31 6.69
CA LEU A 260 -9.08 -19.45 5.79
C LEU A 260 -8.16 -19.13 4.60
N GLY A 261 -8.13 -17.87 4.18
CA GLY A 261 -7.42 -17.41 2.97
C GLY A 261 -6.12 -16.68 3.30
N THR A 262 -6.23 -15.41 3.69
CA THR A 262 -5.07 -14.51 3.90
C THR A 262 -4.07 -15.08 4.92
N ARG A 263 -4.55 -15.59 6.06
CA ARG A 263 -3.69 -16.23 7.08
C ARG A 263 -3.04 -17.52 6.62
N ALA A 264 -3.54 -18.14 5.56
CA ALA A 264 -3.00 -19.36 4.98
C ALA A 264 -1.97 -19.11 3.86
N VAL A 265 -1.72 -17.85 3.47
CA VAL A 265 -0.69 -17.52 2.48
C VAL A 265 0.70 -17.92 3.00
N ARG A 266 1.40 -18.76 2.24
CA ARG A 266 2.76 -19.22 2.55
C ARG A 266 3.67 -19.07 1.34
N ILE A 267 4.85 -18.53 1.59
CA ILE A 267 5.89 -18.30 0.59
C ILE A 267 7.16 -18.95 1.12
N GLU A 268 7.65 -19.97 0.42
CA GLU A 268 8.88 -20.66 0.83
C GLU A 268 10.06 -19.69 0.82
N GLY A 269 10.87 -19.65 1.88
CA GLY A 269 12.05 -18.79 1.97
C GLY A 269 11.77 -17.31 2.27
N THR A 270 10.51 -16.93 2.53
CA THR A 270 10.15 -15.55 2.91
C THR A 270 9.16 -15.59 4.07
N LYS A 271 9.39 -14.80 5.12
CA LYS A 271 8.45 -14.70 6.23
C LYS A 271 7.19 -13.98 5.75
N VAL A 272 6.03 -14.58 5.95
CA VAL A 272 4.73 -13.99 5.62
C VAL A 272 3.97 -13.72 6.91
N VAL A 273 3.50 -12.49 7.09
CA VAL A 273 2.67 -12.07 8.23
C VAL A 273 1.34 -11.56 7.69
N PRO A 274 0.21 -12.22 8.02
CA PRO A 274 -1.10 -11.72 7.64
C PRO A 274 -1.48 -10.52 8.51
N LEU A 275 -2.05 -9.48 7.91
CA LEU A 275 -2.47 -8.26 8.58
C LEU A 275 -3.97 -8.03 8.37
N ALA A 276 -4.73 -7.94 9.47
CA ALA A 276 -6.17 -7.70 9.43
C ALA A 276 -6.45 -6.19 9.50
N LEU A 277 -6.61 -5.51 8.36
CA LEU A 277 -6.90 -4.07 8.40
C LEU A 277 -8.30 -3.77 8.94
N PHE A 278 -9.20 -4.77 8.98
CA PHE A 278 -10.52 -4.63 9.60
C PHE A 278 -10.48 -4.48 11.13
N ASP A 279 -9.37 -4.82 11.78
CA ASP A 279 -9.16 -4.51 13.20
C ASP A 279 -8.71 -3.05 13.40
N VAL A 280 -8.32 -2.37 12.31
CA VAL A 280 -7.86 -0.98 12.30
C VAL A 280 -8.99 -0.03 11.92
N LEU A 281 -9.67 -0.30 10.80
CA LEU A 281 -10.85 0.45 10.36
C LEU A 281 -12.06 -0.50 10.40
N ASP A 282 -12.87 -0.36 11.45
CA ASP A 282 -13.96 -1.28 11.80
C ASP A 282 -15.34 -0.87 11.24
N GLY A 283 -15.38 0.20 10.46
CA GLY A 283 -16.57 0.75 9.83
C GLY A 283 -17.45 1.60 10.75
N THR A 284 -17.08 1.80 12.02
CA THR A 284 -17.92 2.52 13.00
C THR A 284 -17.55 4.00 13.15
N ASP A 285 -16.28 4.36 12.90
CA ASP A 285 -15.82 5.76 12.91
C ASP A 285 -15.74 6.31 11.47
N SER A 286 -16.80 6.99 11.02
CA SER A 286 -16.84 7.63 9.71
C SER A 286 -15.73 8.66 9.46
N SER A 287 -15.08 9.19 10.51
CA SER A 287 -13.95 10.12 10.33
C SER A 287 -12.70 9.44 9.77
N LEU A 288 -12.68 8.11 9.73
CA LEU A 288 -11.60 7.32 9.15
C LEU A 288 -11.77 7.10 7.65
N TYR A 289 -12.90 7.48 7.05
CA TYR A 289 -13.24 7.15 5.67
C TYR A 289 -13.49 8.39 4.80
N VAL A 290 -13.24 8.23 3.52
CA VAL A 290 -13.67 9.07 2.40
C VAL A 290 -14.52 8.19 1.51
N ASP A 291 -15.68 8.69 1.07
CA ASP A 291 -16.59 7.96 0.19
C ASP A 291 -16.84 6.52 0.64
N ARG A 292 -16.95 6.32 1.96
CA ARG A 292 -17.29 5.07 2.63
C ARG A 292 -16.27 3.91 2.55
N VAL A 293 -15.42 3.88 1.53
CA VAL A 293 -14.50 2.77 1.25
C VAL A 293 -13.05 3.19 1.16
N GLU A 294 -12.76 4.47 0.96
CA GLU A 294 -11.40 4.99 0.88
C GLU A 294 -10.94 5.42 2.27
N PRO A 295 -9.67 5.17 2.67
CA PRO A 295 -9.17 5.70 3.92
C PRO A 295 -9.03 7.22 3.81
N SER A 296 -9.54 7.93 4.80
CA SER A 296 -9.18 9.34 5.03
C SER A 296 -7.71 9.48 5.43
N SER A 297 -7.22 10.72 5.56
CA SER A 297 -5.89 10.98 6.15
C SER A 297 -5.74 10.30 7.53
N LYS A 298 -6.73 10.41 8.41
CA LYS A 298 -6.72 9.77 9.75
C LYS A 298 -6.76 8.24 9.66
N GLY A 299 -7.57 7.69 8.75
CA GLY A 299 -7.63 6.24 8.51
C GLY A 299 -6.28 5.70 7.98
N GLY A 300 -5.67 6.43 7.04
CA GLY A 300 -4.36 6.13 6.50
C GLY A 300 -3.26 6.18 7.56
N GLU A 301 -3.32 7.12 8.50
CA GLU A 301 -2.39 7.16 9.65
C GLU A 301 -2.49 5.91 10.53
N MET A 302 -3.71 5.47 10.86
CA MET A 302 -3.91 4.27 11.67
C MET A 302 -3.43 3.00 10.96
N MET A 303 -3.66 2.91 9.65
CA MET A 303 -3.13 1.83 8.81
C MET A 303 -1.60 1.85 8.79
N ALA A 304 -0.99 3.02 8.56
CA ALA A 304 0.46 3.18 8.53
C ALA A 304 1.11 2.77 9.86
N ARG A 305 0.53 3.18 11.00
CA ARG A 305 1.00 2.76 12.33
C ARG A 305 0.96 1.24 12.50
N THR A 306 -0.16 0.62 12.10
CA THR A 306 -0.32 -0.83 12.20
C THR A 306 0.69 -1.58 11.32
N ILE A 307 0.90 -1.11 10.09
CA ILE A 307 1.92 -1.64 9.17
C ILE A 307 3.33 -1.51 9.78
N TRP A 308 3.64 -0.35 10.37
CA TRP A 308 4.95 -0.10 10.99
C TRP A 308 5.23 -1.02 12.17
N GLU A 309 4.27 -1.17 13.09
CA GLU A 309 4.41 -2.08 14.23
C GLU A 309 4.58 -3.53 13.78
N ALA A 310 3.80 -3.96 12.78
CA ALA A 310 3.94 -5.30 12.21
C ALA A 310 5.31 -5.51 11.57
N ALA A 311 5.83 -4.51 10.84
CA ALA A 311 7.16 -4.56 10.25
C ALA A 311 8.26 -4.63 11.33
N LYS A 312 8.24 -3.74 12.33
CA LYS A 312 9.22 -3.73 13.44
C LYS A 312 9.25 -5.04 14.22
N ALA A 313 8.07 -5.57 14.57
CA ALA A 313 7.97 -6.78 15.39
C ALA A 313 8.47 -8.04 14.67
N ASN A 314 8.65 -7.99 13.35
CA ASN A 314 8.91 -9.17 12.54
C ASN A 314 10.19 -9.14 11.72
N ALA A 315 10.95 -8.05 11.80
CA ALA A 315 12.09 -7.77 10.94
C ALA A 315 13.42 -7.64 11.69
#